data_AF-A0A7C4C8W9-F1
#
_entry.id   AF-A0A7C4C8W9-F1
#
_cell.length_a   1.000
_cell.length_b   1.000
_cell.length_c   1.000
_cell.angle_alpha   90.00
_cell.angle_beta   90.00
_cell.angle_gamma   90.00
#
_symmetry.space_group_name_H-M   'P 1'
#
loop_
_entity.id
_entity.type
_entity.pdbx_description
1 polymer ?
#
loop_
_entity_poly.entity_id
_entity_poly.type
_entity_poly.pdbx_seq_one_letter_code
_entity_poly.pdbx_strand_id
1 'polypeptide(L)' 'TPEVKEKIIKGITEVFVNLGVPAEAVTVILHDIEKSNWGIAGKPASKTS' A
#
# COMPACT_ATOMS: atom_id res chain seq x y z
N THR A 1 -3.28 -11.00 1.97
CA THR A 1 -2.85 -11.78 3.16
C THR A 1 -1.74 -11.03 3.88
N PRO A 2 -1.47 -11.34 5.17
CA PRO A 2 -0.33 -10.74 5.91
C PRO A 2 0.99 -10.82 5.12
N GLU A 3 1.26 -11.97 4.51
CA GLU A 3 2.45 -12.21 3.67
C GLU A 3 2.58 -11.24 2.48
N VAL A 4 1.47 -10.83 1.86
CA VAL A 4 1.49 -9.86 0.75
C VAL A 4 1.83 -8.46 1.28
N LYS A 5 1.28 -8.08 2.44
CA LYS A 5 1.58 -6.78 3.07
C LYS A 5 3.06 -6.69 3.44
N GLU A 6 3.64 -7.75 3.98
CA GLU A 6 5.07 -7.85 4.28
C GLU A 6 5.94 -7.69 3.03
N LYS A 7 5.61 -8.39 1.94
CA LYS A 7 6.35 -8.27 0.66
C LYS A 7 6.31 -6.85 0.09
N ILE A 8 5.16 -6.17 0.17
CA ILE A 8 5.01 -4.79 -0.29
C ILE A 8 5.88 -3.85 0.56
N ILE A 9 5.79 -3.94 1.89
CA ILE A 9 6.56 -3.09 2.81
C ILE A 9 8.06 -3.26 2.53
N LYS A 10 8.52 -4.51 2.48
CA LYS A 10 9.94 -4.83 2.21
C LYS A 10 10.39 -4.27 0.86
N GLY A 11 9.65 -4.54 -0.20
CA GLY A 11 10.02 -4.11 -1.56
C GLY A 11 10.06 -2.59 -1.71
N ILE A 12 9.12 -1.86 -1.13
CA ILE A 12 9.13 -0.38 -1.14
C ILE A 12 10.37 0.14 -0.40
N THR A 13 10.64 -0.37 0.81
CA THR A 13 11.83 0.03 1.58
C THR A 13 13.13 -0.22 0.82
N GLU A 14 13.26 -1.38 0.16
CA GLU A 14 14.45 -1.72 -0.65
C GLU A 14 14.70 -0.72 -1.79
N VAL A 15 13.65 -0.21 -2.44
CA VAL A 15 13.80 0.82 -3.49
C VAL A 15 14.44 2.09 -2.94
N PHE A 16 14.03 2.55 -1.75
CA PHE A 16 14.61 3.74 -1.12
C PHE A 16 16.03 3.52 -0.62
N VAL A 17 16.32 2.33 -0.09
CA VAL A 17 17.68 1.93 0.28
C VAL A 17 18.62 1.95 -0.91
N ASN A 18 18.16 1.45 -2.07
CA ASN A 18 18.95 1.50 -3.31
C ASN A 18 19.21 2.93 -3.82
N LEU A 19 18.40 3.90 -3.41
CA LEU A 19 18.60 5.33 -3.67
C LEU A 19 19.46 6.03 -2.60
N GLY A 20 19.97 5.29 -1.61
CA GLY A 20 20.85 5.80 -0.55
C GLY A 20 20.11 6.29 0.70
N VAL A 21 18.81 6.05 0.82
CA VAL A 21 18.05 6.39 2.03
C VAL A 21 18.17 5.26 3.04
N PRO A 22 18.61 5.50 4.29
CA PRO A 22 18.69 4.45 5.29
C PRO A 22 17.30 3.85 5.59
N ALA A 23 17.24 2.53 5.82
CA ALA A 23 15.97 1.82 5.99
C ALA A 23 15.16 2.34 7.20
N GLU A 24 15.84 2.74 8.26
CA GLU A 24 15.28 3.34 9.48
C GLU A 24 14.61 4.71 9.24
N ALA A 25 14.93 5.39 8.13
CA ALA A 25 14.27 6.64 7.74
C ALA A 25 13.03 6.41 6.86
N VAL A 26 12.74 5.15 6.47
CA VAL A 26 11.61 4.81 5.61
C VAL A 26 10.46 4.26 6.44
N THR A 27 9.32 4.95 6.42
CA THR A 27 8.08 4.47 7.04
C THR A 27 7.04 4.19 5.96
N VAL A 28 6.55 2.95 5.89
CA VAL A 28 5.53 2.53 4.92
C VAL A 28 4.18 2.36 5.63
N ILE A 29 3.15 3.08 5.15
CA ILE A 29 1.79 2.99 5.67
C ILE A 29 0.88 2.43 4.56
N LEU A 30 0.29 1.26 4.80
CA LEU A 30 -0.64 0.63 3.85
C LEU A 30 -2.08 1.05 4.18
N HIS A 31 -2.70 1.80 3.28
CA HIS A 31 -4.12 2.18 3.37
C HIS A 31 -4.97 1.15 2.61
N ASP A 32 -5.37 0.10 3.32
CA ASP A 32 -6.25 -0.94 2.81
C ASP A 32 -7.71 -0.58 3.12
N ILE A 33 -8.35 0.17 2.21
CA ILE A 33 -9.75 0.60 2.36
C ILE A 33 -10.64 -0.40 1.63
N GLU A 34 -11.50 -1.09 2.38
CA GLU A 34 -12.48 -2.00 1.78
C GLU A 34 -13.29 -1.29 0.70
N LYS A 35 -13.53 -1.97 -0.43
CA LYS A 35 -14.23 -1.41 -1.60
C LYS A 35 -15.66 -0.93 -1.29
N SER A 36 -16.24 -1.38 -0.20
CA SER A 36 -17.53 -0.92 0.36
C SER A 36 -17.45 0.49 0.95
N ASN A 37 -16.27 0.93 1.40
CA ASN A 37 -16.07 2.15 2.17
C ASN A 37 -15.62 3.36 1.32
N TRP A 38 -15.53 3.22 -0.01
CA TRP A 38 -15.22 4.31 -0.92
C TRP A 38 -15.92 4.14 -2.28
N GLY A 39 -15.96 5.20 -3.10
CA GLY A 39 -16.66 5.18 -4.38
C GLY A 39 -16.03 6.06 -5.45
N ILE A 40 -16.38 5.76 -6.70
CA ILE A 40 -15.95 6.50 -7.90
C ILE A 40 -17.16 6.75 -8.80
N ALA A 41 -17.26 7.95 -9.37
CA ALA A 41 -18.40 8.35 -10.23
C ALA A 41 -19.79 8.11 -9.59
N GLY A 42 -19.90 8.30 -8.27
CA GLY A 42 -21.14 8.12 -7.53
C GLY A 42 -21.55 6.68 -7.25
N LYS A 43 -20.69 5.68 -7.49
CA LYS A 43 -20.95 4.26 -7.17
C LYS A 43 -19.92 3.75 -6.16
N PRO A 44 -20.30 2.86 -5.22
CA PRO A 44 -19.34 2.16 -4.37
C PRO A 44 -18.32 1.43 -5.25
N ALA A 45 -17.05 1.48 -4.88
CA ALA A 45 -15.99 0.80 -5.63
C ALA A 45 -16.20 -0.71 -5.71
N SER A 46 -16.94 -1.27 -4.75
CA SER A 46 -17.39 -2.67 -4.75
C SER A 46 -18.35 -3.02 -5.89
N LYS A 47 -18.97 -2.03 -6.56
CA LYS A 47 -19.89 -2.21 -7.70
C LYS A 47 -19.29 -1.83 -9.04
N THR A 48 -18.00 -1.52 -9.09
CA THR A 48 -17.30 -1.04 -10.30
C THR A 48 -16.17 -1.98 -10.75
N SER A 49 -16.07 -3.19 -10.17
CA SER A 49 -15.15 -4.25 -10.62
C SER A 49 -15.78 -5.61 -10.45
#